data_AF-A0A226DBE0-F1
#
_entry.id   AF-A0A226DBE0-F1
#
_cell.length_a   1.000
_cell.length_b   1.000
_cell.length_c   1.000
_cell.angle_alpha   90.00
_cell.angle_beta   90.00
_cell.angle_gamma   90.00
#
_symmetry.space_group_name_H-M   'P 1'
#
loop_
_entity.id
_entity.type
_entity.pdbx_description
1 polymer ?
#
loop_
_entity_poly.entity_id
_entity_poly.type
_entity_poly.pdbx_seq_one_letter_code
_entity_poly.pdbx_strand_id
1 'polypeptide(L)'
;MGVKLSSFIFVTLSAISAGQILLGMGYIFVLTTWIILHNICQIDLDYKQRGVLIVARKERRATVVLYNRIVLLLLNVAPPLYSVALFMLVGCAGVIVVLNLMSIKMHGILPLNIYILGPFFSLGLIIVLNTVLKCASSYEVRTKDMLHRWKNDTQLVASGAQKEHSRRVAAMRPILLFMAVWRTNILPVDIKFMCDYNAFLVDGTIAVLLTDE
;
A
#
# COMPACT_ATOMS: atom_id res chain seq x y z
N MET A 1 -1.44 44.66 -16.57
CA MET A 1 -2.24 43.41 -16.64
C MET A 1 -1.44 42.20 -17.16
N GLY A 2 -0.58 42.34 -18.19
CA GLY A 2 0.16 41.21 -18.78
C GLY A 2 1.01 40.37 -17.83
N VAL A 3 1.72 40.99 -16.86
CA VAL A 3 2.58 40.27 -15.90
C VAL A 3 1.78 39.40 -14.91
N LYS A 4 0.58 39.84 -14.53
CA LYS A 4 -0.31 39.05 -13.66
C LYS A 4 -0.93 37.86 -14.41
N LEU A 5 -1.23 38.04 -15.70
CA LEU A 5 -1.78 36.98 -16.54
C LEU A 5 -0.72 35.90 -16.85
N SER A 6 0.51 36.31 -17.19
CA SER A 6 1.60 35.35 -17.42
C SER A 6 1.95 34.58 -16.15
N SER A 7 2.05 35.26 -15.00
CA SER A 7 2.28 34.61 -13.70
C SER A 7 1.18 33.60 -13.36
N PHE A 8 -0.09 33.92 -13.64
CA PHE A 8 -1.20 32.99 -13.43
C PHE A 8 -1.11 31.75 -14.33
N ILE A 9 -0.75 31.94 -15.60
CA ILE A 9 -0.55 30.85 -16.57
C ILE A 9 0.60 29.94 -16.13
N PHE A 10 1.72 30.51 -15.70
CA PHE A 10 2.85 29.71 -15.19
C PHE A 10 2.51 28.94 -13.92
N VAL A 11 1.77 29.56 -12.98
CA VAL A 11 1.34 28.89 -11.75
C VAL A 11 0.35 27.75 -12.05
N THR A 12 -0.61 27.96 -12.95
CA THR A 12 -1.55 26.89 -13.35
C THR A 12 -0.86 25.76 -14.10
N LEU A 13 0.06 26.05 -15.03
CA LEU A 13 0.88 25.03 -15.70
C LEU A 13 1.76 24.26 -14.71
N SER A 14 2.39 24.94 -13.75
CA SER A 14 3.20 24.31 -12.71
C SER A 14 2.34 23.41 -11.81
N ALA A 15 1.13 23.84 -11.47
CA ALA A 15 0.20 23.05 -10.67
C ALA A 15 -0.28 21.80 -11.42
N ILE A 16 -0.59 21.92 -12.72
CA ILE A 16 -0.97 20.79 -13.57
C ILE A 16 0.20 19.80 -13.70
N SER A 17 1.41 20.29 -13.97
CA SER A 17 2.62 19.46 -14.05
C SER A 17 2.90 18.73 -12.73
N ALA A 18 2.85 19.43 -11.60
CA ALA A 18 3.02 18.82 -10.29
C ALA A 18 1.94 17.77 -9.99
N GLY A 19 0.68 18.05 -10.34
CA GLY A 19 -0.44 17.11 -10.21
C GLY A 19 -0.25 15.85 -11.06
N GLN A 20 0.24 15.97 -12.30
CA GLN A 20 0.56 14.83 -13.16
C GLN A 20 1.68 13.97 -12.59
N ILE A 21 2.72 14.59 -12.03
CA ILE A 21 3.84 13.88 -11.39
C ILE A 21 3.33 13.12 -10.15
N LEU A 22 2.53 13.76 -9.30
CA LEU A 22 1.90 13.13 -8.13
C LEU A 22 0.99 11.96 -8.51
N LEU A 23 0.13 12.13 -9.52
CA LEU A 23 -0.72 11.07 -10.04
C LEU A 23 0.11 9.92 -10.63
N GLY A 24 1.14 10.22 -11.42
CA GLY A 24 2.04 9.22 -11.98
C GLY A 24 2.75 8.38 -10.90
N MET A 25 3.24 9.02 -9.85
CA MET A 25 3.83 8.32 -8.70
C MET A 25 2.79 7.45 -7.97
N GLY A 26 1.57 7.97 -7.77
CA GLY A 26 0.46 7.22 -7.19
C GLY A 26 0.12 5.97 -8.02
N TYR A 27 0.05 6.08 -9.35
CA TYR A 27 -0.21 4.96 -10.25
C TYR A 27 0.85 3.88 -10.16
N ILE A 28 2.13 4.23 -10.20
CA ILE A 28 3.22 3.26 -10.09
C ILE A 28 3.11 2.48 -8.79
N PHE A 29 2.77 3.16 -7.69
CA PHE A 29 2.66 2.53 -6.38
C PHE A 29 1.43 1.64 -6.24
N VAL A 30 0.26 2.10 -6.70
CA VAL A 30 -0.97 1.31 -6.75
C VAL A 30 -0.77 0.07 -7.61
N LEU A 31 -0.18 0.22 -8.80
CA LEU A 31 0.10 -0.89 -9.71
C LEU A 31 1.10 -1.86 -9.12
N THR A 32 2.18 -1.38 -8.50
CA THR A 32 3.19 -2.26 -7.89
C THR A 32 2.58 -3.08 -6.76
N THR A 33 1.82 -2.43 -5.88
CA THR A 33 1.09 -3.10 -4.80
C THR A 33 0.07 -4.09 -5.38
N TRP A 34 -0.73 -3.67 -6.34
CA TRP A 34 -1.72 -4.53 -6.97
C TRP A 34 -1.09 -5.75 -7.67
N ILE A 35 0.02 -5.59 -8.39
CA ILE A 35 0.75 -6.69 -9.05
C ILE A 35 1.27 -7.68 -8.01
N ILE A 36 1.86 -7.22 -6.91
CA ILE A 36 2.35 -8.11 -5.85
C ILE A 36 1.17 -8.88 -5.23
N LEU A 37 0.04 -8.21 -5.00
CA LEU A 37 -1.16 -8.84 -4.45
C LEU A 37 -1.75 -9.86 -5.41
N HIS A 38 -1.82 -9.52 -6.69
CA HIS A 38 -2.30 -10.40 -7.75
C HIS A 38 -1.44 -11.66 -7.84
N ASN A 39 -0.12 -11.53 -7.82
CA ASN A 39 0.81 -12.66 -7.83
C ASN A 39 0.62 -13.57 -6.60
N ILE A 40 0.47 -13.00 -5.40
CA ILE A 40 0.20 -13.78 -4.18
C ILE A 40 -1.15 -14.52 -4.31
N CYS A 41 -2.18 -13.87 -4.86
CA CYS A 41 -3.48 -14.50 -5.08
C CYS A 41 -3.39 -15.65 -6.09
N GLN A 42 -2.64 -15.48 -7.18
CA GLN A 42 -2.43 -16.54 -8.17
C GLN A 42 -1.69 -17.73 -7.56
N ILE A 43 -0.68 -17.50 -6.71
CA ILE A 43 0.02 -18.57 -5.99
C ILE A 43 -0.93 -19.37 -5.10
N ASP A 44 -1.85 -18.71 -4.39
CA ASP A 44 -2.85 -19.39 -3.56
C ASP A 44 -3.87 -20.18 -4.40
N LEU A 45 -4.31 -19.62 -5.53
CA LEU A 45 -5.22 -20.27 -6.47
C LEU A 45 -4.59 -21.52 -7.11
N ASP A 46 -3.35 -21.41 -7.59
CA ASP A 46 -2.58 -22.51 -8.16
C ASP A 46 -2.37 -23.62 -7.12
N TYR A 47 -2.09 -23.25 -5.87
CA TYR A 47 -1.95 -24.21 -4.79
C TYR A 47 -3.27 -24.98 -4.53
N LYS A 48 -4.40 -24.28 -4.51
CA LYS A 48 -5.73 -24.88 -4.30
C LYS A 48 -6.14 -25.81 -5.44
N GLN A 49 -6.01 -25.38 -6.69
CA GLN A 49 -6.38 -26.18 -7.86
C GLN A 49 -5.52 -27.44 -7.99
N ARG A 50 -4.19 -27.31 -7.79
CA ARG A 50 -3.27 -28.44 -7.86
C ARG A 50 -3.35 -29.34 -6.62
N GLY A 51 -4.04 -28.91 -5.56
CA GLY A 51 -4.33 -29.72 -4.37
C GLY A 51 -5.06 -31.03 -4.68
N VAL A 52 -5.87 -31.06 -5.74
CA VAL A 52 -6.81 -32.14 -6.07
C VAL A 52 -6.17 -33.29 -6.85
N LEU A 53 -5.02 -33.08 -7.50
CA LEU A 53 -4.37 -34.06 -8.38
C LEU A 53 -3.18 -34.75 -7.70
N ILE A 54 -3.15 -36.08 -7.70
CA ILE A 54 -2.09 -36.92 -7.09
C ILE A 54 -0.69 -36.66 -7.72
N VAL A 55 -0.65 -36.18 -8.96
CA VAL A 55 0.58 -35.79 -9.69
C VAL A 55 1.19 -34.48 -9.17
N ALA A 56 0.46 -33.71 -8.35
CA ALA A 56 0.86 -32.37 -7.88
C ALA A 56 1.98 -32.35 -6.84
N ARG A 57 2.56 -33.49 -6.45
CA ARG A 57 3.60 -33.56 -5.40
C ARG A 57 4.86 -32.78 -5.76
N LYS A 58 5.33 -32.88 -7.01
CA LYS A 58 6.53 -32.15 -7.49
C LYS A 58 6.22 -30.66 -7.71
N GLU A 59 4.99 -30.35 -8.11
CA GLU A 59 4.53 -29.01 -8.42
C GLU A 59 4.27 -28.17 -7.15
N ARG A 60 3.70 -28.75 -6.08
CA ARG A 60 3.54 -28.05 -4.78
C ARG A 60 4.89 -27.59 -4.23
N ARG A 61 5.95 -28.37 -4.40
CA ARG A 61 7.31 -27.96 -4.00
C ARG A 61 7.80 -26.75 -4.79
N ALA A 62 7.50 -26.68 -6.09
CA ALA A 62 7.86 -25.54 -6.93
C ALA A 62 7.12 -24.26 -6.49
N THR A 63 5.83 -24.35 -6.16
CA THR A 63 5.03 -23.22 -5.66
C THR A 63 5.59 -22.63 -4.36
N VAL A 64 5.97 -23.50 -3.40
CA VAL A 64 6.57 -23.06 -2.13
C VAL A 64 7.97 -22.45 -2.34
N VAL A 65 8.77 -23.00 -3.25
CA VAL A 65 10.08 -22.44 -3.60
C VAL A 65 9.93 -21.08 -4.28
N LEU A 66 8.94 -20.92 -5.17
CA LEU A 66 8.61 -19.65 -5.81
C LEU A 66 8.20 -18.61 -4.77
N TYR A 67 7.33 -18.97 -3.81
CA TYR A 67 6.95 -18.10 -2.71
C TYR A 67 8.16 -17.69 -1.86
N ASN A 68 9.05 -18.64 -1.50
CA ASN A 68 10.26 -18.33 -0.74
C ASN A 68 11.18 -17.36 -1.50
N ARG A 69 11.28 -17.51 -2.82
CA ARG A 69 12.07 -16.60 -3.67
C ARG A 69 11.46 -15.21 -3.71
N ILE A 70 10.13 -15.10 -3.77
CA ILE A 70 9.42 -13.82 -3.67
C ILE A 70 9.67 -13.18 -2.31
N VAL A 71 9.56 -13.93 -1.20
CA VAL A 71 9.83 -13.41 0.15
C VAL A 71 11.27 -12.93 0.28
N LEU A 72 12.26 -13.67 -0.23
CA LEU A 72 13.67 -13.26 -0.21
C LEU A 72 13.93 -12.01 -1.07
N LEU A 73 13.33 -11.92 -2.26
CA LEU A 73 13.40 -10.72 -3.08
C LEU A 73 12.76 -9.53 -2.37
N LEU A 74 11.59 -9.73 -1.77
CA LEU A 74 10.90 -8.70 -1.01
C LEU A 74 11.73 -8.26 0.19
N LEU A 75 12.41 -9.18 0.89
CA LEU A 75 13.26 -8.86 2.05
C LEU A 75 14.47 -7.99 1.66
N ASN A 76 15.04 -8.22 0.48
CA ASN A 76 16.16 -7.43 -0.04
C ASN A 76 15.73 -6.06 -0.56
N VAL A 77 14.53 -5.97 -1.15
CA VAL A 77 13.96 -4.74 -1.69
C VAL A 77 13.16 -3.96 -0.64
N ALA A 78 12.84 -4.58 0.49
CA ALA A 78 12.02 -4.03 1.57
C ALA A 78 12.58 -2.72 2.16
N PRO A 79 13.86 -2.64 2.59
CA PRO A 79 14.39 -1.43 3.20
C PRO A 79 14.26 -0.15 2.36
N PRO A 80 14.63 -0.15 1.05
CA PRO A 80 14.41 1.04 0.22
C PRO A 80 12.92 1.26 -0.06
N LEU A 81 12.13 0.20 -0.25
CA LEU A 81 10.71 0.33 -0.56
C LEU A 81 9.90 0.91 0.62
N TYR A 82 10.22 0.53 1.85
CA TYR A 82 9.61 1.09 3.06
C TYR A 82 9.99 2.55 3.29
N SER A 83 11.24 2.90 3.00
CA SER A 83 11.73 4.28 3.11
C SER A 83 11.03 5.17 2.08
N VAL A 84 10.93 4.71 0.83
CA VAL A 84 10.19 5.40 -0.24
C VAL A 84 8.72 5.57 0.15
N ALA A 85 8.07 4.53 0.67
CA ALA A 85 6.68 4.61 1.10
C ALA A 85 6.48 5.66 2.21
N LEU A 86 7.39 5.73 3.20
CA LEU A 86 7.31 6.71 4.28
C LEU A 86 7.55 8.15 3.78
N PHE A 87 8.59 8.38 2.98
CA PHE A 87 8.85 9.70 2.40
C PHE A 87 7.70 10.17 1.52
N MET A 88 7.09 9.27 0.76
CA MET A 88 5.93 9.57 -0.06
C MET A 88 4.70 9.90 0.79
N LEU A 89 4.46 9.17 1.88
CA LEU A 89 3.32 9.45 2.78
C LEU A 89 3.48 10.82 3.46
N VAL A 90 4.68 11.12 3.97
CA VAL A 90 5.01 12.45 4.54
C VAL A 90 4.90 13.54 3.47
N GLY A 91 5.40 13.29 2.26
CA GLY A 91 5.30 14.20 1.13
C GLY A 91 3.84 14.50 0.75
N CYS A 92 3.01 13.47 0.63
CA CYS A 92 1.57 13.62 0.36
C CYS A 92 0.88 14.40 1.48
N ALA A 93 1.17 14.11 2.75
CA ALA A 93 0.63 14.85 3.88
C ALA A 93 1.02 16.34 3.82
N GLY A 94 2.30 16.62 3.51
CA GLY A 94 2.78 17.99 3.32
C GLY A 94 2.07 18.71 2.18
N VAL A 95 1.90 18.05 1.03
CA VAL A 95 1.16 18.61 -0.12
C VAL A 95 -0.30 18.90 0.26
N ILE A 96 -0.98 18.00 0.96
CA ILE A 96 -2.36 18.20 1.44
C ILE A 96 -2.44 19.42 2.36
N VAL A 97 -1.54 19.53 3.34
CA VAL A 97 -1.51 20.67 4.28
C VAL A 97 -1.26 21.97 3.53
N VAL A 98 -0.29 22.01 2.61
CA VAL A 98 0.03 23.21 1.82
C VAL A 98 -1.14 23.61 0.92
N LEU A 99 -1.77 22.66 0.24
CA LEU A 99 -2.93 22.92 -0.63
C LEU A 99 -4.12 23.48 0.16
N ASN A 100 -4.42 22.91 1.32
CA ASN A 100 -5.49 23.40 2.19
C ASN A 100 -5.16 24.78 2.79
N LEU A 101 -3.92 25.00 3.23
CA LEU A 101 -3.49 26.27 3.81
C LEU A 101 -3.49 27.40 2.76
N MET A 102 -3.02 27.11 1.54
CA MET A 102 -3.12 28.01 0.39
C MET A 102 -4.58 28.36 0.07
N SER A 103 -5.47 27.36 0.07
CA SER A 103 -6.90 27.58 -0.16
C SER A 103 -7.49 28.54 0.90
N ILE A 104 -7.24 28.29 2.18
CA ILE A 104 -7.77 29.11 3.29
C ILE A 104 -7.16 30.52 3.29
N LYS A 105 -5.84 30.66 3.16
CA LYS A 105 -5.14 31.96 3.32
C LYS A 105 -5.23 32.87 2.11
N MET A 106 -5.38 32.33 0.90
CA MET A 106 -5.36 33.12 -0.34
C MET A 106 -6.74 33.22 -1.03
N HIS A 107 -7.83 33.02 -0.28
CA HIS A 107 -9.22 33.01 -0.81
C HIS A 107 -9.60 34.27 -1.62
N GLY A 108 -8.96 35.41 -1.36
CA GLY A 108 -9.27 36.70 -1.99
C GLY A 108 -8.32 37.11 -3.12
N ILE A 109 -7.28 36.31 -3.39
CA ILE A 109 -6.21 36.63 -4.35
C ILE A 109 -6.17 35.59 -5.49
N LEU A 110 -6.56 34.35 -5.22
CA LEU A 110 -6.55 33.26 -6.19
C LEU A 110 -7.87 33.18 -6.97
N PRO A 111 -7.82 32.93 -8.29
CA PRO A 111 -9.01 32.63 -9.08
C PRO A 111 -9.72 31.37 -8.58
N LEU A 112 -11.05 31.41 -8.63
CA LEU A 112 -11.97 30.40 -8.11
C LEU A 112 -11.62 28.97 -8.58
N ASN A 113 -11.13 28.83 -9.81
CA ASN A 113 -10.69 27.53 -10.36
C ASN A 113 -9.52 26.90 -9.60
N ILE A 114 -8.53 27.68 -9.15
CA ILE A 114 -7.39 27.16 -8.37
C ILE A 114 -7.83 26.85 -6.93
N TYR A 115 -8.75 27.66 -6.40
CA TYR A 115 -9.30 27.48 -5.06
C TYR A 115 -10.02 26.13 -4.90
N ILE A 116 -10.81 25.71 -5.89
CA ILE A 116 -11.51 24.41 -5.90
C ILE A 116 -10.56 23.24 -6.17
N LEU A 117 -9.50 23.48 -6.94
CA LEU A 117 -8.55 22.44 -7.36
C LEU A 117 -7.76 21.85 -6.17
N GLY A 118 -7.37 22.68 -5.20
CA GLY A 118 -6.59 22.26 -4.04
C GLY A 118 -7.30 21.20 -3.16
N PRO A 119 -8.55 21.46 -2.70
CA PRO A 119 -9.37 20.49 -2.00
C PRO A 119 -9.66 19.24 -2.83
N PHE A 120 -9.89 19.39 -4.14
CA PHE A 120 -10.15 18.26 -5.05
C PHE A 120 -8.94 17.32 -5.16
N PHE A 121 -7.73 17.87 -5.35
CA PHE A 121 -6.50 17.07 -5.37
C PHE A 121 -6.20 16.44 -4.01
N SER A 122 -6.47 17.16 -2.92
CA SER A 122 -6.30 16.63 -1.56
C SER A 122 -7.21 15.43 -1.32
N LEU A 123 -8.47 15.52 -1.73
CA LEU A 123 -9.44 14.42 -1.65
C LEU A 123 -9.00 13.22 -2.50
N GLY A 124 -8.54 13.47 -3.74
CA GLY A 124 -7.98 12.42 -4.60
C GLY A 124 -6.78 11.71 -3.97
N LEU A 125 -5.83 12.45 -3.40
CA LEU A 125 -4.67 11.88 -2.71
C LEU A 125 -5.07 11.04 -1.50
N ILE A 126 -6.04 11.50 -0.70
CA ILE A 126 -6.56 10.76 0.45
C ILE A 126 -7.19 9.43 -0.01
N ILE A 127 -8.00 9.45 -1.08
CA ILE A 127 -8.63 8.23 -1.63
C ILE A 127 -7.56 7.23 -2.10
N VAL A 128 -6.55 7.70 -2.83
CA VAL A 128 -5.46 6.86 -3.33
C VAL A 128 -4.68 6.27 -2.16
N LEU A 129 -4.25 7.09 -1.19
CA LEU A 129 -3.53 6.62 0.00
C LEU A 129 -4.34 5.57 0.77
N ASN A 130 -5.62 5.83 1.02
CA ASN A 130 -6.49 4.90 1.74
C ASN A 130 -6.67 3.58 0.98
N THR A 131 -6.79 3.63 -0.35
CA THR A 131 -6.89 2.42 -1.17
C THR A 131 -5.61 1.59 -1.08
N VAL A 132 -4.44 2.23 -1.20
CA VAL A 132 -3.17 1.50 -1.13
C VAL A 132 -2.92 0.93 0.26
N LEU A 133 -3.21 1.71 1.31
CA LEU A 133 -3.10 1.27 2.70
C LEU A 133 -4.00 0.05 2.98
N LYS A 134 -5.25 0.04 2.48
CA LYS A 134 -6.15 -1.14 2.55
C LYS A 134 -5.62 -2.36 1.79
N CYS A 135 -5.06 -2.15 0.61
CA CYS A 135 -4.43 -3.25 -0.14
C CYS A 135 -3.21 -3.79 0.61
N ALA A 136 -2.39 -2.90 1.18
CA ALA A 136 -1.21 -3.23 1.95
C ALA A 136 -1.53 -4.02 3.22
N SER A 137 -2.53 -3.58 4.00
CA SER A 137 -2.96 -4.28 5.22
C SER A 137 -3.53 -5.68 4.93
N SER A 138 -4.05 -5.90 3.72
CA SER A 138 -4.60 -7.20 3.30
C SER A 138 -3.54 -8.27 3.01
N TYR A 139 -2.27 -7.89 2.81
CA TYR A 139 -1.20 -8.87 2.55
C TYR A 139 -0.94 -9.79 3.73
N GLU A 140 -0.89 -9.22 4.93
CA GLU A 140 -0.57 -9.98 6.13
C GLU A 140 -1.60 -11.10 6.33
N VAL A 141 -2.89 -10.76 6.24
CA VAL A 141 -4.00 -11.71 6.39
C VAL A 141 -3.91 -12.83 5.35
N ARG A 142 -3.83 -12.46 4.06
CA ARG A 142 -3.82 -13.45 2.99
C ARG A 142 -2.61 -14.37 3.07
N THR A 143 -1.44 -13.82 3.37
CA THR A 143 -0.23 -14.65 3.49
C THR A 143 -0.29 -15.52 4.74
N LYS A 144 -0.77 -15.01 5.88
CA LYS A 144 -0.96 -15.79 7.10
C LYS A 144 -1.93 -16.95 6.91
N ASP A 145 -3.07 -16.72 6.26
CA ASP A 145 -4.05 -17.77 5.95
C ASP A 145 -3.48 -18.83 5.00
N MET A 146 -2.75 -18.39 3.97
CA MET A 146 -2.08 -19.29 3.03
C MET A 146 -1.03 -20.15 3.74
N LEU A 147 -0.16 -19.55 4.54
CA LEU A 147 0.83 -20.28 5.35
C LEU A 147 0.17 -21.22 6.36
N HIS A 148 -0.93 -20.83 6.99
CA HIS A 148 -1.66 -21.68 7.92
C HIS A 148 -2.20 -22.94 7.23
N ARG A 149 -2.80 -22.78 6.04
CA ARG A 149 -3.23 -23.92 5.21
C ARG A 149 -2.06 -24.83 4.84
N TRP A 150 -0.92 -24.26 4.46
CA TRP A 150 0.26 -25.05 4.08
C TRP A 150 0.88 -25.80 5.28
N LYS A 151 0.86 -25.20 6.48
CA LYS A 151 1.36 -25.83 7.71
C LYS A 151 0.47 -27.00 8.16
N ASN A 152 -0.84 -26.89 7.93
CA ASN A 152 -1.83 -27.89 8.35
C ASN A 152 -2.15 -28.95 7.27
N ASP A 153 -1.48 -28.91 6.12
CA ASP A 153 -1.69 -29.89 5.04
C ASP A 153 -1.10 -31.26 5.42
N THR A 154 -1.97 -32.18 5.83
CA THR A 154 -1.61 -33.52 6.33
C THR A 154 -0.89 -34.37 5.28
N GLN A 155 -1.11 -34.11 3.97
CA GLN A 155 -0.41 -34.81 2.89
C GLN A 155 1.09 -34.47 2.84
N LEU A 156 1.48 -33.29 3.30
CA LEU A 156 2.88 -32.83 3.36
C LEU A 156 3.61 -33.29 4.64
N VAL A 157 2.86 -33.51 5.74
CA VAL A 157 3.42 -33.89 7.05
C VAL A 157 3.54 -35.41 7.22
N ALA A 158 2.60 -36.17 6.64
CA ALA A 158 2.55 -37.63 6.80
C ALA A 158 3.56 -38.41 5.92
N SER A 159 4.04 -37.83 4.82
CA SER A 159 5.07 -38.49 3.98
C SER A 159 6.47 -38.16 4.49
N GLY A 160 7.14 -39.15 5.11
CA GLY A 160 8.46 -38.98 5.75
C GLY A 160 9.57 -38.39 4.86
N ALA A 161 9.40 -38.40 3.52
CA ALA A 161 10.31 -37.78 2.55
C ALA A 161 10.22 -36.24 2.51
N GLN A 162 9.18 -35.62 3.09
CA GLN A 162 8.95 -34.17 3.07
C GLN A 162 9.17 -33.48 4.42
N LYS A 163 9.82 -34.14 5.39
CA LYS A 163 10.18 -33.53 6.67
C LYS A 163 10.94 -32.20 6.50
N GLU A 164 11.79 -32.11 5.48
CA GLU A 164 12.51 -30.88 5.14
C GLU A 164 11.60 -29.80 4.51
N HIS A 165 10.61 -30.19 3.71
CA HIS A 165 9.63 -29.28 3.12
C HIS A 165 8.68 -28.71 4.18
N SER A 166 8.19 -29.57 5.08
CA SER A 166 7.40 -29.17 6.25
C SER A 166 8.20 -28.22 7.15
N ARG A 167 9.49 -28.50 7.40
CA ARG A 167 10.38 -27.57 8.13
C ARG A 167 10.52 -26.21 7.43
N ARG A 168 10.67 -26.19 6.10
CA ARG A 168 10.75 -24.94 5.32
C ARG A 168 9.46 -24.13 5.41
N VAL A 169 8.30 -24.77 5.23
CA VAL A 169 6.99 -24.11 5.37
C VAL A 169 6.75 -23.64 6.81
N ALA A 170 7.17 -24.40 7.81
CA ALA A 170 7.10 -24.01 9.22
C ALA A 170 7.93 -22.76 9.53
N ALA A 171 9.13 -22.67 8.94
CA ALA A 171 10.04 -21.54 9.08
C ALA A 171 9.65 -20.30 8.26
N MET A 172 8.76 -20.44 7.26
CA MET A 172 8.25 -19.29 6.51
C MET A 172 7.42 -18.38 7.42
N ARG A 173 7.57 -17.08 7.16
CA ARG A 173 6.85 -16.01 7.85
C ARG A 173 5.87 -15.34 6.89
N PRO A 174 4.73 -14.84 7.39
CA PRO A 174 3.84 -14.00 6.59
C PRO A 174 4.58 -12.73 6.16
N ILE A 175 4.14 -12.18 5.03
CA ILE A 175 4.69 -10.92 4.53
C ILE A 175 4.03 -9.81 5.32
N LEU A 176 4.82 -9.13 6.16
CA LEU A 176 4.42 -7.88 6.80
C LEU A 176 5.06 -6.71 6.06
N LEU A 177 4.24 -5.70 5.75
CA LEU A 177 4.73 -4.42 5.25
C LEU A 177 4.95 -3.48 6.43
N PHE A 178 6.08 -2.80 6.41
CA PHE A 178 6.42 -1.77 7.40
C PHE A 178 6.55 -0.42 6.71
N MET A 179 6.15 0.64 7.39
CA MET A 179 6.68 1.97 7.14
C MET A 179 7.93 2.11 8.00
N ALA A 180 9.08 2.29 7.37
CA ALA A 180 10.38 2.19 8.01
C ALA A 180 11.37 3.14 7.35
N VAL A 181 12.36 3.59 8.12
CA VAL A 181 13.57 4.22 7.60
C VAL A 181 14.69 3.19 7.68
N TRP A 182 15.24 2.78 6.54
CA TRP A 182 16.26 1.72 6.44
C TRP A 182 15.88 0.41 7.17
N ARG A 183 16.50 0.12 8.32
CA ARG A 183 16.35 -1.13 9.10
C ARG A 183 15.47 -0.97 10.33
N THR A 184 15.04 0.25 10.66
CA THR A 184 14.15 0.47 11.81
C THR A 184 12.71 0.35 11.35
N ASN A 185 12.03 -0.71 11.79
CA ASN A 185 10.60 -0.88 11.57
C ASN A 185 9.86 0.11 12.47
N ILE A 186 9.38 1.22 11.90
CA ILE A 186 8.74 2.30 12.66
C ILE A 186 7.25 2.00 12.87
N LEU A 187 6.56 1.60 11.80
CA LEU A 187 5.13 1.33 11.84
C LEU A 187 4.78 0.06 11.05
N PRO A 188 4.21 -0.99 11.66
CA PRO A 188 3.60 -2.06 10.90
C PRO A 188 2.31 -1.57 10.21
N VAL A 189 2.12 -1.90 8.94
CA VAL A 189 0.88 -1.65 8.21
C VAL A 189 -0.01 -2.88 8.36
N ASP A 190 -0.63 -3.03 9.52
CA ASP A 190 -1.54 -4.12 9.86
C ASP A 190 -3.02 -3.67 9.81
N ILE A 191 -3.95 -4.63 9.98
CA ILE A 191 -5.38 -4.29 10.08
C ILE A 191 -5.65 -3.36 11.26
N LYS A 192 -4.94 -3.56 12.38
CA LYS A 192 -5.13 -2.76 13.58
C LYS A 192 -4.84 -1.29 13.31
N PHE A 193 -3.72 -0.98 12.65
CA PHE A 193 -3.39 0.35 12.19
C PHE A 193 -4.48 0.94 11.28
N MET A 194 -5.06 0.14 10.38
CA MET A 194 -6.17 0.61 9.54
C MET A 194 -7.46 0.89 10.33
N CYS A 195 -7.75 0.10 11.35
CA CYS A 195 -8.88 0.35 12.25
C CYS A 195 -8.66 1.63 13.05
N ASP A 196 -7.48 1.80 13.64
CA ASP A 196 -7.10 2.98 14.42
C ASP A 196 -7.11 4.25 13.54
N TYR A 197 -6.61 4.14 12.30
CA TYR A 197 -6.65 5.23 11.32
C TYR A 197 -8.07 5.63 10.92
N ASN A 198 -8.94 4.65 10.64
CA ASN A 198 -10.34 4.94 10.30
C ASN A 198 -11.10 5.53 11.50
N ALA A 199 -10.86 5.02 12.71
CA ALA A 199 -11.43 5.56 13.94
C ALA A 199 -10.99 7.02 14.13
N PHE A 200 -9.71 7.32 13.97
CA PHE A 200 -9.18 8.68 14.04
C PHE A 200 -9.82 9.63 13.02
N LEU A 201 -10.03 9.18 11.79
CA LEU A 201 -10.72 9.98 10.77
C LEU A 201 -12.18 10.25 11.14
N VAL A 202 -12.90 9.24 11.64
CA VAL A 202 -14.30 9.37 12.05
C VAL A 202 -14.41 10.32 13.25
N ASP A 203 -13.61 10.09 14.29
CA ASP A 203 -13.59 10.91 15.51
C ASP A 203 -13.21 12.36 15.19
N GLY A 204 -12.20 12.57 14.34
CA GLY A 204 -11.80 13.90 13.88
C GLY A 204 -12.90 14.60 13.08
N THR A 205 -13.62 13.86 12.22
CA THR A 205 -14.73 14.43 11.44
C THR A 205 -15.91 14.81 12.35
N ILE A 206 -16.25 13.94 13.32
CA ILE A 206 -17.29 14.21 14.32
C ILE A 206 -16.92 15.42 15.17
N ALA A 207 -15.67 15.52 15.63
CA ALA A 207 -15.21 16.64 16.44
C ALA A 207 -15.35 17.99 15.71
N VAL A 208 -14.99 18.03 14.42
CA VAL A 208 -15.15 19.24 13.59
C VAL A 208 -16.62 19.59 13.40
N LEU A 209 -17.47 18.60 13.09
CA LEU A 209 -18.91 18.82 12.90
C LEU A 209 -19.61 19.31 14.18
N LEU A 210 -19.14 18.89 15.35
CA LEU A 210 -19.68 19.31 16.65
C LEU A 210 -19.16 20.68 17.12
N THR A 211 -18.02 21.15 16.59
CA THR A 211 -17.49 22.49 16.89
C THR A 211 -18.04 23.62 16.02
N ASP A 212 -18.77 23.27 14.94
CA ASP A 212 -19.44 24.22 14.05
C ASP A 212 -20.92 24.48 14.46
N GLU A 213 -21.35 23.99 15.64
CA GLU A 213 -22.57 24.42 16.37
C GLU A 213 -22.22 25.40 17.51
#